data_AF-A0AB37SQJ3-F1
#
_entry.id   AF-A0AB37SQJ3-F1
#
_cell.length_a   1.000
_cell.length_b   1.000
_cell.length_c   1.000
_cell.angle_alpha   90.00
_cell.angle_beta   90.00
_cell.angle_gamma   90.00
#
_symmetry.space_group_name_H-M   'P 1'
#
loop_
_entity.id
_entity.type
_entity.pdbx_description
1 polymer ?
#
loop_
_entity_poly.entity_id
_entity_poly.type
_entity_poly.pdbx_seq_one_letter_code
_entity_poly.pdbx_strand_id
1 'polypeptide(L)'
;METSDPGQAMPNPPRDTAAARRREILAPREGEELVTISIDGADPHFPALVADELWNGAAIPRFRLEVAELVVDWINDTYASYPDGSARAHWDGDTVVLTHSDPDYDPDRVEPDDEGRYGIGARAWVWEFVS
;
A
#
# COMPACT_ATOMS: atom_id res chain seq x y z
N MET A 1 -19.51 -45.55 -12.08
CA MET A 1 -18.99 -45.02 -10.81
C MET A 1 -17.92 -44.02 -11.20
N GLU A 2 -18.35 -42.79 -11.44
CA GLU A 2 -17.47 -41.66 -11.75
C GLU A 2 -16.78 -41.24 -10.46
N THR A 3 -15.46 -41.21 -10.45
CA THR A 3 -14.68 -40.59 -9.39
C THR A 3 -13.98 -39.36 -9.96
N SER A 4 -14.55 -38.24 -9.54
CA SER A 4 -14.13 -36.85 -9.56
C SER A 4 -12.64 -36.55 -9.82
N ASP A 5 -12.48 -35.56 -10.70
CA ASP A 5 -11.31 -34.74 -10.98
C ASP A 5 -10.77 -34.05 -9.69
N PRO A 6 -9.50 -34.26 -9.30
CA PRO A 6 -8.90 -33.53 -8.19
C PRO A 6 -8.50 -32.12 -8.65
N GLY A 7 -9.16 -31.14 -8.05
CA GLY A 7 -8.91 -29.70 -8.13
C GLY A 7 -7.54 -29.32 -8.68
N GLN A 8 -7.55 -28.85 -9.92
CA GLN A 8 -6.45 -28.20 -10.59
C GLN A 8 -6.02 -26.99 -9.75
N ALA A 9 -4.97 -27.17 -8.94
CA ALA A 9 -4.27 -26.06 -8.31
C ALA A 9 -3.86 -25.10 -9.42
N MET A 10 -4.43 -23.90 -9.43
CA MET A 10 -4.02 -22.87 -10.36
C MET A 10 -2.51 -22.68 -10.19
N PRO A 11 -1.69 -22.85 -11.24
CA PRO A 11 -0.27 -22.63 -11.12
C PRO A 11 -0.07 -21.17 -10.69
N ASN A 12 0.71 -20.98 -9.63
CA ASN A 12 1.21 -19.65 -9.27
C ASN A 12 1.77 -19.01 -10.54
N PRO A 13 1.39 -17.76 -10.87
CA PRO A 13 1.90 -17.12 -12.06
C PRO A 13 3.44 -17.14 -12.01
N PRO A 14 4.11 -17.36 -13.16
CA PRO A 14 5.57 -17.31 -13.22
C PRO A 14 6.09 -16.04 -12.55
N ARG A 15 7.20 -16.13 -11.79
CA ARG A 15 7.79 -14.97 -11.08
C ARG A 15 8.00 -13.77 -12.01
N ASP A 16 8.29 -14.00 -13.28
CA ASP A 16 8.45 -12.97 -14.31
C ASP A 16 7.16 -12.19 -14.58
N THR A 17 6.00 -12.85 -14.48
CA THR A 17 4.68 -12.23 -14.66
C THR A 17 4.27 -11.40 -13.45
N ALA A 18 4.55 -11.88 -12.23
CA ALA A 18 4.27 -11.12 -11.01
C ALA A 18 5.13 -9.85 -10.93
N ALA A 19 6.42 -9.95 -11.26
CA ALA A 19 7.32 -8.80 -11.32
C ALA A 19 6.92 -7.81 -12.43
N ALA A 20 6.51 -8.30 -13.61
CA ALA A 20 5.98 -7.45 -14.67
C ALA A 20 4.72 -6.70 -14.23
N ARG A 21 3.75 -7.39 -13.62
CA ARG A 21 2.53 -6.77 -13.10
C ARG A 21 2.81 -5.76 -11.99
N ARG A 22 3.73 -6.05 -11.07
CA ARG A 22 4.13 -5.09 -10.04
C ARG A 22 4.72 -3.82 -10.66
N ARG A 23 5.56 -3.95 -11.69
CA ARG A 23 6.11 -2.78 -12.42
C ARG A 23 5.02 -1.96 -13.11
N GLU A 24 4.02 -2.62 -13.69
CA GLU A 24 2.87 -1.95 -14.29
C GLU A 24 2.03 -1.21 -13.25
N ILE A 25 1.78 -1.83 -12.09
CA ILE A 25 1.08 -1.19 -10.97
C ILE A 25 1.90 -0.02 -10.40
N LEU A 26 3.22 -0.08 -10.38
CA LEU A 26 4.06 1.01 -9.88
C LEU A 26 4.40 2.08 -10.93
N ALA A 27 3.92 1.94 -12.17
CA ALA A 27 4.03 3.00 -13.16
C ALA A 27 3.00 4.12 -12.85
N PRO A 28 3.44 5.40 -12.72
CA PRO A 28 2.52 6.51 -12.54
C PRO A 28 1.55 6.65 -13.71
N ARG A 29 0.27 6.91 -13.39
CA ARG A 29 -0.73 7.33 -14.37
C ARG A 29 -0.77 8.87 -14.47
N GLU A 30 -1.53 9.39 -15.42
CA GLU A 30 -1.68 10.84 -15.58
C GLU A 30 -2.14 11.51 -14.27
N GLY A 31 -1.40 12.55 -13.87
CA GLY A 31 -1.64 13.28 -12.62
C GLY A 31 -1.09 12.61 -11.35
N GLU A 32 -0.55 11.39 -11.43
CA GLU A 32 0.07 10.73 -10.28
C GLU A 32 1.55 11.13 -10.16
N GLU A 33 1.97 11.38 -8.93
CA GLU A 33 3.36 11.60 -8.55
C GLU A 33 3.88 10.41 -7.73
N LEU A 34 5.19 10.18 -7.78
CA LEU A 34 5.83 9.13 -6.99
C LEU A 34 6.10 9.66 -5.58
N VAL A 35 5.60 8.93 -4.58
CA VAL A 35 5.87 9.18 -3.17
C VAL A 35 6.52 7.98 -2.50
N THR A 36 7.25 8.22 -1.41
CA THR A 36 7.89 7.19 -0.60
C THR A 36 7.89 7.56 0.88
N ILE A 37 8.15 6.58 1.75
CA ILE A 37 8.60 6.81 3.11
C ILE A 37 10.02 6.26 3.17
N SER A 38 11.01 7.15 3.30
CA SER A 38 12.41 6.76 3.35
C SER A 38 12.78 6.26 4.76
N ILE A 39 12.90 4.95 4.91
CA ILE A 39 13.39 4.27 6.11
C ILE A 39 14.88 3.99 5.96
N ASP A 40 15.28 3.37 4.84
CA ASP A 40 16.67 2.97 4.59
C ASP A 40 17.20 3.34 3.19
N GLY A 41 16.38 4.01 2.38
CA GLY A 41 16.73 4.47 1.04
C GLY A 41 16.62 3.40 -0.05
N ALA A 42 16.15 2.19 0.27
CA ALA A 42 15.74 1.17 -0.70
C ALA A 42 14.20 1.01 -0.77
N ASP A 43 13.47 1.88 -0.09
CA ASP A 43 12.01 1.84 0.01
C ASP A 43 11.33 2.04 -1.35
N PRO A 44 10.23 1.30 -1.62
CA PRO A 44 9.50 1.39 -2.87
C PRO A 44 8.87 2.78 -3.09
N HIS A 45 8.83 3.19 -4.35
CA HIS A 45 8.12 4.38 -4.77
C HIS A 45 6.70 4.02 -5.21
N PHE A 46 5.70 4.74 -4.70
CA PHE A 46 4.29 4.48 -4.96
C PHE A 46 3.66 5.64 -5.73
N PRO A 47 2.97 5.38 -6.85
CA PRO A 47 2.25 6.42 -7.56
C PRO A 47 0.95 6.79 -6.82
N ALA A 48 0.74 8.08 -6.58
CA ALA A 48 -0.45 8.60 -5.93
C ALA A 48 -0.90 9.92 -6.57
N LEU A 49 -2.20 10.22 -6.49
CA LEU A 49 -2.61 11.62 -6.60
C LEU A 49 -2.22 12.32 -5.31
N VAL A 50 -1.47 13.40 -5.41
CA VAL A 50 -1.05 14.20 -4.25
C VAL A 50 -1.94 15.43 -4.17
N ALA A 51 -2.40 15.78 -2.96
CA ALA A 51 -3.14 17.02 -2.76
C ALA A 51 -2.26 18.24 -3.08
N ASP A 52 -2.87 19.34 -3.54
CA ASP A 52 -2.17 20.61 -3.78
C ASP A 52 -1.54 21.20 -2.50
N GLU A 53 -2.08 20.82 -1.33
CA GLU A 53 -1.54 21.21 -0.03
C GLU A 53 -0.63 20.14 0.58
N LEU A 54 0.27 20.58 1.44
CA LEU A 54 1.18 19.72 2.21
C LEU A 54 0.76 19.67 3.68
N TRP A 55 1.03 18.55 4.34
CA TRP A 55 0.87 18.41 5.78
C TRP A 55 2.23 18.43 6.46
N ASN A 56 2.55 19.51 7.16
CA ASN A 56 3.88 19.72 7.77
C ASN A 56 5.05 19.55 6.78
N GLY A 57 4.82 19.88 5.50
CA GLY A 57 5.80 19.70 4.41
C GLY A 57 5.79 18.30 3.76
N ALA A 58 5.04 17.35 4.29
CA ALA A 58 4.85 16.03 3.70
C ALA A 58 3.75 16.03 2.64
N ALA A 59 3.89 15.15 1.65
CA ALA A 59 2.86 14.86 0.66
C ALA A 59 1.61 14.24 1.33
N ILE A 60 0.45 14.48 0.73
CA ILE A 60 -0.82 13.90 1.16
C ILE A 60 -1.32 12.99 0.02
N PRO A 61 -0.91 11.72 -0.02
CA PRO A 61 -1.19 10.85 -1.15
C PRO A 61 -2.59 10.23 -1.10
N ARG A 62 -3.15 9.95 -2.27
CA ARG A 62 -4.36 9.16 -2.48
C ARG A 62 -4.07 8.06 -3.51
N PHE A 63 -3.93 6.83 -3.02
CA PHE A 63 -3.52 5.67 -3.82
C PHE A 63 -4.74 4.99 -4.45
N ARG A 64 -4.69 4.66 -5.74
CA ARG A 64 -5.67 3.74 -6.32
C ARG A 64 -5.55 2.34 -5.69
N LEU A 65 -6.64 1.56 -5.72
CA LEU A 65 -6.73 0.25 -5.07
C LEU A 65 -5.49 -0.63 -5.27
N GLU A 66 -5.02 -0.82 -6.52
CA GLU A 66 -3.92 -1.76 -6.76
C GLU A 66 -2.58 -1.26 -6.19
N VAL A 67 -2.42 0.07 -6.02
CA VAL A 67 -1.26 0.66 -5.35
C VAL A 67 -1.43 0.57 -3.83
N ALA A 68 -2.64 0.79 -3.32
CA ALA A 68 -2.97 0.65 -1.91
C ALA A 68 -2.69 -0.78 -1.42
N GLU A 69 -2.99 -1.80 -2.22
CA GLU A 69 -2.60 -3.20 -1.94
C GLU A 69 -1.09 -3.35 -1.75
N LEU A 70 -0.28 -2.76 -2.65
CA LEU A 70 1.19 -2.80 -2.54
C LEU A 70 1.73 -1.99 -1.34
N VAL A 71 1.05 -0.89 -0.97
CA VAL A 71 1.41 -0.12 0.23
C VAL A 71 1.11 -0.95 1.49
N VAL A 72 -0.03 -1.64 1.56
CA VAL A 72 -0.37 -2.56 2.66
C VAL A 72 0.64 -3.70 2.77
N ASP A 73 1.05 -4.29 1.64
CA ASP A 73 2.11 -5.31 1.62
C ASP A 73 3.42 -4.75 2.18
N TRP A 74 3.86 -3.56 1.73
CA TRP A 74 5.08 -2.92 2.22
C TRP A 74 5.01 -2.58 3.72
N ILE A 75 3.88 -2.10 4.23
CA ILE A 75 3.68 -1.84 5.67
C ILE A 75 3.92 -3.14 6.47
N ASN A 76 3.35 -4.25 6.01
CA ASN A 76 3.46 -5.53 6.70
C ASN A 76 4.86 -6.16 6.58
N ASP A 77 5.54 -6.00 5.44
CA ASP A 77 6.95 -6.39 5.27
C ASP A 77 7.86 -5.57 6.20
N THR A 78 7.58 -4.28 6.36
CA THR A 78 8.29 -3.38 7.27
C THR A 78 8.05 -3.80 8.73
N TYR A 79 6.81 -4.10 9.11
CA TYR A 79 6.46 -4.65 10.42
C TYR A 79 7.18 -5.96 10.73
N ALA A 80 7.29 -6.87 9.75
CA ALA A 80 8.00 -8.13 9.92
C ALA A 80 9.50 -7.91 10.24
N SER A 81 10.07 -6.80 9.76
CA SER A 81 11.47 -6.43 10.01
C SER A 81 11.64 -5.62 11.32
N TYR A 82 10.65 -4.80 11.67
CA TYR A 82 10.69 -3.84 12.78
C TYR A 82 9.39 -3.85 13.62
N PRO A 83 9.04 -4.95 14.32
CA PRO A 83 7.71 -5.14 14.91
C PRO A 83 7.36 -4.17 16.04
N ASP A 84 8.35 -3.61 16.74
CA ASP A 84 8.13 -2.69 17.86
C ASP A 84 7.97 -1.22 17.43
N GLY A 85 8.29 -0.89 16.17
CA GLY A 85 8.36 0.49 15.68
C GLY A 85 7.58 0.75 14.39
N SER A 86 6.85 -0.23 13.88
CA SER A 86 6.13 -0.12 12.61
C SER A 86 4.66 -0.48 12.76
N ALA A 87 3.82 0.17 11.96
CA ALA A 87 2.42 -0.17 11.87
C ALA A 87 2.23 -1.51 11.15
N ARG A 88 1.08 -2.16 11.38
CA ARG A 88 0.56 -3.28 10.58
C ARG A 88 -0.74 -2.86 9.90
N ALA A 89 -1.05 -3.46 8.76
CA ALA A 89 -2.24 -3.14 8.00
C ALA A 89 -2.99 -4.40 7.56
N HIS A 90 -4.32 -4.34 7.54
CA HIS A 90 -5.13 -5.37 6.90
C HIS A 90 -6.37 -4.77 6.25
N TRP A 91 -6.98 -5.53 5.34
CA TRP A 91 -8.24 -5.19 4.72
C TRP A 91 -9.41 -5.71 5.55
N ASP A 92 -10.40 -4.84 5.78
CA ASP A 92 -11.72 -5.15 6.34
C ASP A 92 -12.78 -4.70 5.31
N GLY A 93 -13.17 -5.61 4.43
CA GLY A 93 -13.95 -5.27 3.25
C GLY A 93 -13.13 -4.41 2.28
N ASP A 94 -13.63 -3.20 1.98
CA ASP A 94 -12.95 -2.19 1.18
C ASP A 94 -12.17 -1.17 2.02
N THR A 95 -12.12 -1.34 3.35
CA THR A 95 -11.43 -0.43 4.27
C THR A 95 -10.05 -0.98 4.64
N VAL A 96 -9.02 -0.12 4.65
CA VAL A 96 -7.72 -0.47 5.24
C VAL A 96 -7.73 -0.11 6.72
N VAL A 97 -7.40 -1.08 7.58
CA VAL A 97 -7.26 -0.87 9.01
C VAL A 97 -5.78 -0.87 9.38
N LEU A 98 -5.27 0.30 9.76
CA LEU A 98 -3.89 0.52 10.21
C LEU A 98 -3.84 0.40 11.73
N THR A 99 -3.03 -0.52 12.26
CA THR A 99 -2.75 -0.60 13.70
C THR A 99 -1.32 -0.16 13.96
N HIS A 100 -1.16 0.86 14.79
CA HIS A 100 0.15 1.36 15.23
C HIS A 100 0.79 0.38 16.24
N SER A 101 2.11 0.48 16.43
CA SER A 101 2.80 -0.35 17.43
C SER A 101 2.50 0.09 18.87
N ASP A 102 2.05 1.32 19.06
CA ASP A 102 1.59 1.84 20.35
C ASP A 102 0.17 1.31 20.66
N PRO A 103 0.00 0.52 21.74
CA PRO A 103 -1.30 -0.06 22.09
C PRO A 103 -2.34 0.95 22.56
N ASP A 104 -1.93 2.18 22.91
CA ASP A 104 -2.83 3.24 23.35
C ASP A 104 -3.46 4.02 22.17
N TYR A 105 -3.02 3.75 20.92
CA TYR A 105 -3.62 4.31 19.72
C TYR A 105 -4.73 3.41 19.16
N ASP A 106 -5.89 4.02 18.93
CA ASP A 106 -6.95 3.39 18.17
C ASP A 106 -6.49 3.12 16.72
N PRO A 107 -6.89 2.00 16.10
CA PRO A 107 -6.58 1.74 14.70
C PRO A 107 -7.21 2.79 13.77
N ASP A 108 -6.43 3.30 12.82
CA ASP A 108 -6.96 4.17 11.77
C ASP A 108 -7.71 3.33 10.73
N ARG A 109 -8.91 3.79 10.37
CA ARG A 109 -9.73 3.20 9.30
C ARG A 109 -9.70 4.10 8.08
N VAL A 110 -9.13 3.59 6.99
CA VAL A 110 -8.96 4.31 5.73
C VAL A 110 -9.93 3.72 4.71
N GLU A 111 -11.05 4.41 4.51
CA GLU A 111 -12.02 4.12 3.45
C GLU A 111 -11.54 4.73 2.12
N PRO A 112 -11.96 4.17 0.98
CA PRO A 112 -11.76 4.83 -0.30
C PRO A 112 -12.56 6.12 -0.36
N ASP A 113 -12.01 7.15 -0.98
CA ASP A 113 -12.75 8.37 -1.30
C ASP A 113 -13.75 8.16 -2.46
N ASP A 114 -14.46 9.23 -2.85
CA ASP A 114 -15.43 9.20 -3.95
C ASP A 114 -14.82 8.78 -5.31
N GLU A 115 -13.49 8.81 -5.45
CA GLU A 115 -12.74 8.39 -6.65
C GLU A 115 -12.16 6.97 -6.50
N GLY A 116 -12.47 6.26 -5.40
CA GLY A 116 -11.96 4.92 -5.13
C GLY A 116 -10.50 4.89 -4.67
N ARG A 117 -9.99 5.99 -4.09
CA ARG A 117 -8.59 6.13 -3.68
C ARG A 117 -8.41 6.18 -2.16
N TYR A 118 -7.29 5.67 -1.70
CA TYR A 118 -6.98 5.44 -0.29
C TYR A 118 -5.92 6.41 0.22
N GLY A 119 -6.26 7.17 1.25
CA GLY A 119 -5.34 8.08 1.95
C GLY A 119 -4.54 7.40 3.05
N ILE A 120 -3.78 6.34 2.73
CA ILE A 120 -3.04 5.55 3.73
C ILE A 120 -1.92 6.40 4.36
N GLY A 121 -1.97 6.60 5.68
CA GLY A 121 -1.02 7.46 6.40
C GLY A 121 -1.10 8.94 6.01
N ALA A 122 -2.12 9.35 5.25
CA ALA A 122 -2.29 10.73 4.83
C ALA A 122 -2.49 11.62 6.06
N ARG A 123 -1.66 12.67 6.20
CA ARG A 123 -1.62 13.55 7.38
C ARG A 123 -1.24 12.86 8.70
N ALA A 124 -0.62 11.67 8.63
CA ALA A 124 -0.10 10.96 9.80
C ALA A 124 1.38 10.60 9.62
N TRP A 125 1.79 10.27 8.39
CA TRP A 125 3.15 9.87 8.04
C TRP A 125 3.82 10.91 7.14
N VAL A 126 5.16 10.91 7.15
CA VAL A 126 5.97 11.80 6.35
C VAL A 126 6.20 11.17 4.98
N TRP A 127 5.21 11.30 4.09
CA TRP A 127 5.36 10.94 2.69
C TRP A 127 6.22 11.98 1.97
N GLU A 128 7.25 11.52 1.27
CA GLU A 128 8.21 12.34 0.55
C GLU A 128 7.98 12.20 -0.97
N PHE A 129 8.14 13.29 -1.71
CA PHE A 129 8.20 13.23 -3.17
C PHE A 129 9.51 12.59 -3.62
N VAL A 130 9.42 11.76 -4.65
CA VAL A 130 10.61 11.20 -5.31
C VAL A 130 11.03 12.14 -6.43
N SER A 131 12.23 12.72 -6.31
CA SER A 131 12.86 13.60 -7.31
C SER A 131 13.61 12.85 -8.41
#